data_AF-A0A1I7CWE7-F1
#
_entry.id   AF-A0A1I7CWE7-F1
#
_cell.length_a   1.000
_cell.length_b   1.000
_cell.length_c   1.000
_cell.angle_alpha   90.00
_cell.angle_beta   90.00
_cell.angle_gamma   90.00
#
_symmetry.space_group_name_H-M   'P 1'
#
loop_
_entity.id
_entity.type
_entity.pdbx_description
1 polymer ?
#
loop_
_entity_poly.entity_id
_entity_poly.type
_entity_poly.pdbx_seq_one_letter_code
_entity_poly.pdbx_strand_id
1 'polypeptide(L)'
;MKYRRNFSVIALILFCSCTNDEINVPFNINSESEYSGTFETLDSDNIRGDVTLFINNGIYECSTNLPYGRSAGRLLIDDNSINFIDTLFFPVPALYGPSYPLSGDHQYNYDGKKLTIWKNKNVGEVKYELVLKN
;
A
#
# COMPACT_ATOMS: atom_id res chain seq x y z
N MET A 1 20.84 -75.20 -13.13
CA MET A 1 21.05 -73.97 -12.33
C MET A 1 21.37 -72.81 -13.26
N LYS A 2 20.48 -71.82 -13.38
CA LYS A 2 20.78 -70.50 -13.95
C LYS A 2 19.79 -69.49 -13.35
N TYR A 3 20.27 -68.74 -12.36
CA TYR A 3 19.53 -67.68 -11.66
C TYR A 3 19.27 -66.51 -12.63
N ARG A 4 18.00 -66.08 -12.77
CA ARG A 4 17.65 -64.84 -13.47
C ARG A 4 17.48 -63.72 -12.42
N ARG A 5 18.27 -62.65 -12.58
CA ARG A 5 18.30 -61.46 -11.73
C ARG A 5 17.04 -60.60 -11.96
N ASN A 6 16.51 -60.12 -10.85
CA ASN A 6 15.42 -59.17 -10.73
C ASN A 6 15.77 -57.82 -11.40
N PHE A 7 14.79 -57.22 -12.07
CA PHE A 7 14.83 -55.79 -12.43
C PHE A 7 13.58 -55.15 -11.82
N SER A 8 13.75 -54.49 -10.67
CA SER A 8 12.71 -53.68 -10.04
C SER A 8 12.85 -52.25 -10.57
N VAL A 9 11.85 -51.76 -11.29
CA VAL A 9 11.81 -50.39 -11.81
C VAL A 9 11.14 -49.51 -10.76
N ILE A 10 11.95 -48.69 -10.09
CA ILE A 10 11.46 -47.66 -9.14
C ILE A 10 11.05 -46.45 -9.98
N ALA A 11 9.75 -46.20 -10.07
CA ALA A 11 9.19 -44.99 -10.66
C ALA A 11 9.30 -43.84 -9.64
N LEU A 12 10.18 -42.87 -9.93
CA LEU A 12 10.33 -41.64 -9.15
C LEU A 12 9.24 -40.66 -9.58
N ILE A 13 8.20 -40.50 -8.77
CA ILE A 13 7.19 -39.45 -8.95
C ILE A 13 7.78 -38.16 -8.37
N LEU A 14 8.27 -37.29 -9.25
CA LEU A 14 8.67 -35.92 -8.91
C LEU A 14 7.40 -35.12 -8.59
N PHE A 15 7.17 -34.85 -7.31
CA PHE A 15 6.21 -33.86 -6.86
C PHE A 15 6.73 -32.47 -7.26
N CYS A 16 6.20 -31.95 -8.36
CA CYS A 16 6.28 -30.53 -8.68
C CYS A 16 5.51 -29.77 -7.58
N SER A 17 6.22 -29.20 -6.62
CA SER A 17 5.62 -28.16 -5.77
C SER A 17 5.41 -26.94 -6.65
N CYS A 18 4.15 -26.63 -6.97
CA CYS A 18 3.79 -25.29 -7.38
C CYS A 18 4.10 -24.37 -6.20
N THR A 19 5.19 -23.62 -6.28
CA THR A 19 5.30 -22.38 -5.53
C THR A 19 4.19 -21.47 -6.08
N ASN A 20 3.29 -21.02 -5.21
CA ASN A 20 2.38 -19.94 -5.55
C ASN A 20 3.25 -18.71 -5.79
N ASP A 21 3.63 -18.47 -7.05
CA ASP A 21 4.24 -17.22 -7.44
C ASP A 21 3.18 -16.14 -7.22
N GLU A 22 3.28 -15.44 -6.08
CA GLU A 22 2.50 -14.23 -5.85
C GLU A 22 2.81 -13.26 -6.99
N ILE A 23 1.82 -13.04 -7.85
CA ILE A 23 1.95 -12.14 -8.99
C ILE A 23 2.19 -10.74 -8.42
N ASN A 24 3.44 -10.28 -8.48
CA ASN A 24 3.81 -8.94 -8.08
C ASN A 24 3.27 -7.95 -9.13
N VAL A 25 2.11 -7.35 -8.84
CA VAL A 25 1.50 -6.32 -9.69
C VAL A 25 2.17 -4.99 -9.34
N PRO A 26 2.93 -4.36 -10.26
CA PRO A 26 3.60 -3.11 -9.94
C PRO A 26 2.57 -2.00 -9.72
N PHE A 27 2.81 -1.19 -8.69
CA PHE A 27 2.00 0.00 -8.44
C PHE A 27 2.38 1.09 -9.44
N ASN A 28 1.45 1.46 -10.33
CA ASN A 28 1.70 2.39 -11.43
C ASN A 28 1.07 3.77 -11.15
N ILE A 29 1.90 4.74 -10.77
CA ILE A 29 1.45 6.13 -10.56
C ILE A 29 1.23 6.92 -11.85
N ASN A 30 1.64 6.40 -13.01
CA ASN A 30 1.49 7.10 -14.28
C ASN A 30 0.12 6.87 -14.92
N SER A 31 -0.64 5.90 -14.44
CA SER A 31 -2.03 5.66 -14.85
C SER A 31 -3.02 6.39 -13.95
N GLU A 32 -4.13 6.81 -14.54
CA GLU A 32 -5.28 7.29 -13.78
C GLU A 32 -5.86 6.17 -12.91
N SER A 33 -6.02 6.45 -11.62
CA SER A 33 -6.59 5.53 -10.65
C SER A 33 -7.23 6.30 -9.50
N GLU A 34 -8.34 5.78 -9.00
CA GLU A 34 -9.01 6.31 -7.80
C GLU A 34 -9.10 5.19 -6.75
N TYR A 35 -8.78 5.53 -5.52
CA TYR A 35 -8.86 4.62 -4.37
C TYR A 35 -9.77 5.21 -3.31
N SER A 36 -10.46 4.34 -2.56
CA SER A 36 -11.15 4.72 -1.33
C SER A 36 -10.91 3.72 -0.21
N GLY A 37 -10.91 4.21 1.02
CA GLY A 37 -10.87 3.35 2.19
C GLY A 37 -10.71 4.17 3.44
N THR A 38 -9.88 3.70 4.37
CA THR A 38 -9.78 4.33 5.69
C THR A 38 -8.37 4.72 6.05
N PHE A 39 -8.27 5.77 6.85
CA PHE A 39 -7.11 6.17 7.63
C PHE A 39 -7.32 5.77 9.08
N GLU A 40 -6.27 5.33 9.76
CA GLU A 40 -6.25 5.10 11.20
C GLU A 40 -4.91 5.50 11.84
N THR A 41 -4.96 6.03 13.08
CA THR A 41 -3.80 6.09 13.97
C THR A 41 -3.78 4.86 14.88
N LEU A 42 -2.63 4.20 14.96
CA LEU A 42 -2.37 3.07 15.85
C LEU A 42 -1.59 3.56 17.07
N ASP A 43 -2.21 4.45 17.84
CA ASP A 43 -1.69 5.08 19.05
C ASP A 43 -2.79 5.20 20.12
N SER A 44 -2.59 6.04 21.14
CA SER A 44 -3.62 6.28 22.16
C SER A 44 -4.89 6.92 21.61
N ASP A 45 -4.77 7.69 20.53
CA ASP A 45 -5.83 8.57 20.06
C ASP A 45 -6.83 7.82 19.16
N ASN A 46 -6.38 6.71 18.54
CA ASN A 46 -7.19 5.80 17.71
C ASN A 46 -8.12 6.54 16.74
N ILE A 47 -7.59 7.58 16.10
CA ILE A 47 -8.35 8.44 15.18
C ILE A 47 -8.59 7.64 13.90
N ARG A 48 -9.81 7.69 13.39
CA ARG A 48 -10.20 7.02 12.13
C ARG A 48 -10.95 7.98 11.22
N GLY A 49 -10.68 7.89 9.93
CA GLY A 49 -11.37 8.65 8.90
C GLY A 49 -11.54 7.89 7.61
N ASP A 50 -12.45 8.35 6.78
CA ASP A 50 -12.62 7.89 5.40
C ASP A 50 -11.67 8.67 4.50
N VAL A 51 -11.09 8.01 3.51
CA VAL A 51 -10.09 8.58 2.60
C VAL A 51 -10.47 8.27 1.15
N THR A 52 -10.34 9.26 0.29
CA THR A 52 -10.30 9.08 -1.17
C THR A 52 -8.97 9.61 -1.70
N LEU A 53 -8.30 8.81 -2.53
CA LEU A 53 -7.03 9.14 -3.16
C LEU A 53 -7.18 8.99 -4.67
N PHE A 54 -7.02 10.08 -5.39
CA PHE A 54 -6.95 10.10 -6.84
C PHE A 54 -5.49 10.26 -7.28
N ILE A 55 -5.06 9.47 -8.26
CA ILE A 55 -3.71 9.52 -8.83
C ILE A 55 -3.84 9.60 -10.35
N ASN A 56 -3.13 10.53 -10.97
CA ASN A 56 -3.02 10.61 -12.42
C ASN A 56 -1.66 11.18 -12.82
N ASN A 57 -0.90 10.41 -13.60
CA ASN A 57 0.39 10.83 -14.15
C ASN A 57 1.37 11.40 -13.11
N GLY A 58 1.50 10.71 -11.97
CA GLY A 58 2.36 11.09 -10.85
C GLY A 58 1.86 12.27 -10.01
N ILE A 59 0.66 12.79 -10.30
CA ILE A 59 -0.03 13.79 -9.48
C ILE A 59 -1.03 13.07 -8.60
N TYR A 60 -1.22 13.55 -7.37
CA TYR A 60 -2.25 13.04 -6.47
C TYR A 60 -3.16 14.14 -5.93
N GLU A 61 -4.39 13.76 -5.64
CA GLU A 61 -5.32 14.48 -4.78
C GLU A 61 -5.81 13.51 -3.70
N CYS A 62 -5.70 13.90 -2.43
CA CYS A 62 -6.19 13.13 -1.30
C CYS A 62 -7.22 13.95 -0.54
N SER A 63 -8.32 13.31 -0.16
CA SER A 63 -9.35 13.89 0.69
C SER A 63 -9.75 12.94 1.81
N THR A 64 -10.06 13.50 2.97
CA THR A 64 -10.53 12.77 4.15
C THR A 64 -11.68 13.50 4.83
N ASN A 65 -12.46 12.80 5.63
CA ASN A 65 -13.50 13.40 6.48
C ASN A 65 -12.95 13.97 7.81
N LEU A 66 -11.63 13.97 8.01
CA LEU A 66 -10.96 14.54 9.18
C LEU A 66 -10.65 16.03 8.98
N PRO A 67 -10.42 16.79 10.07
CA PRO A 67 -10.01 18.18 9.97
C PRO A 67 -8.78 18.37 9.07
N TYR A 68 -8.80 19.40 8.22
CA TYR A 68 -7.74 19.68 7.24
C TYR A 68 -7.48 18.49 6.30
N GLY A 69 -8.51 17.67 6.06
CA GLY A 69 -8.46 16.46 5.26
C GLY A 69 -8.32 16.68 3.76
N ARG A 70 -7.48 17.60 3.28
CA ARG A 70 -7.12 17.69 1.86
C ARG A 70 -5.62 17.88 1.69
N SER A 71 -5.03 17.11 0.77
CA SER A 71 -3.68 17.33 0.25
C SER A 71 -3.65 17.09 -1.25
N ALA A 72 -2.74 17.74 -1.96
CA ALA A 72 -2.54 17.50 -3.38
C ALA A 72 -1.12 17.89 -3.80
N GLY A 73 -0.57 17.14 -4.75
CA GLY A 73 0.77 17.41 -5.21
C GLY A 73 1.34 16.29 -6.04
N ARG A 74 2.61 15.95 -5.81
CA ARG A 74 3.34 14.96 -6.62
C ARG A 74 3.67 13.71 -5.83
N LEU A 75 3.74 12.59 -6.53
CA LEU A 75 4.21 11.31 -6.02
C LEU A 75 5.60 11.02 -6.58
N LEU A 76 6.49 10.55 -5.70
CA LEU A 76 7.69 9.83 -6.10
C LEU A 76 7.62 8.42 -5.52
N ILE A 77 7.97 7.42 -6.32
CA ILE A 77 8.01 6.02 -5.91
C ILE A 77 9.43 5.50 -6.00
N ASP A 78 9.84 4.87 -4.91
CA ASP A 78 11.00 3.98 -4.85
C ASP A 78 10.51 2.57 -4.46
N ASP A 79 11.40 1.58 -4.48
CA ASP A 79 11.06 0.15 -4.35
C ASP A 79 10.07 -0.16 -3.22
N ASN A 80 10.24 0.46 -2.04
CA ASN A 80 9.42 0.21 -0.84
C ASN A 80 8.76 1.47 -0.26
N SER A 81 8.81 2.61 -0.94
CA SER A 81 8.25 3.87 -0.40
C SER A 81 7.56 4.73 -1.44
N ILE A 82 6.52 5.43 -0.98
CA ILE A 82 5.86 6.51 -1.73
C ILE A 82 6.11 7.81 -0.97
N ASN A 83 6.63 8.81 -1.66
CA ASN A 83 6.75 10.17 -1.15
C ASN A 83 5.61 11.04 -1.70
N PHE A 84 4.78 11.55 -0.81
CA PHE A 84 3.70 12.50 -1.10
C PHE A 84 4.20 13.93 -0.92
N ILE A 85 4.62 14.56 -2.01
CA ILE A 85 5.07 15.95 -2.01
C ILE A 85 3.84 16.85 -2.08
N ASP A 86 3.30 17.21 -0.91
CA ASP A 86 2.15 18.11 -0.81
C ASP A 86 2.54 19.53 -1.24
N THR A 87 1.73 20.10 -2.12
CA THR A 87 1.90 21.46 -2.66
C THR A 87 0.83 22.42 -2.15
N LEU A 88 -0.17 21.91 -1.43
CA LEU A 88 -1.17 22.73 -0.80
C LEU A 88 -0.62 23.29 0.51
N PHE A 89 -0.65 24.61 0.65
CA PHE A 89 -0.24 25.29 1.88
C PHE A 89 -1.46 25.92 2.54
N PHE A 90 -1.87 25.37 3.68
CA PHE A 90 -2.95 25.92 4.50
C PHE A 90 -2.45 26.15 5.92
N PRO A 91 -2.73 27.33 6.53
CA PRO A 91 -2.43 27.54 7.94
C PRO A 91 -3.34 26.64 8.79
N VAL A 92 -2.75 25.64 9.45
CA VAL A 92 -3.44 24.77 10.43
C VAL A 92 -3.24 25.37 11.82
N PRO A 93 -4.31 25.78 12.54
CA PRO A 93 -4.21 26.24 13.91
C PRO A 93 -3.68 25.12 14.81
N ALA A 94 -2.77 25.47 15.74
CA ALA A 94 -2.10 24.51 16.63
C ALA A 94 -3.07 23.67 17.50
N LEU A 95 -4.31 24.15 17.71
CA LEU A 95 -5.36 23.45 18.45
C LEU A 95 -5.78 22.12 17.79
N TYR A 96 -5.63 21.99 16.48
CA TYR A 96 -6.15 20.84 15.73
C TYR A 96 -5.15 19.70 15.52
N GLY A 97 -3.94 19.83 16.06
CA GLY A 97 -2.90 18.81 15.91
C GLY A 97 -2.36 18.72 14.47
N PRO A 98 -1.62 17.64 14.14
CA PRO A 98 -1.05 17.45 12.82
C PRO A 98 -2.14 17.24 11.76
N SER A 99 -1.86 17.66 10.53
CA SER A 99 -2.70 17.38 9.37
C SER A 99 -2.74 15.86 9.12
N TYR A 100 -3.95 15.33 8.88
CA TYR A 100 -4.22 13.90 8.59
C TYR A 100 -4.18 13.46 7.11
N PRO A 101 -4.04 14.31 6.08
CA PRO A 101 -3.79 13.87 4.71
C PRO A 101 -2.39 13.26 4.52
N LEU A 102 -2.22 12.53 3.42
CA LEU A 102 -0.94 11.99 2.97
C LEU A 102 0.06 13.11 2.66
N SER A 103 1.20 13.10 3.35
CA SER A 103 2.34 14.01 3.13
C SER A 103 3.68 13.39 3.60
N GLY A 104 4.71 13.54 2.76
CA GLY A 104 6.06 13.01 2.97
C GLY A 104 6.18 11.52 2.68
N ASP A 105 7.29 10.92 3.15
CA ASP A 105 7.62 9.52 2.90
C ASP A 105 6.79 8.55 3.73
N HIS A 106 6.30 7.52 3.04
CA HIS A 106 5.54 6.40 3.60
C HIS A 106 6.04 5.09 3.03
N GLN A 107 5.92 4.03 3.82
CA GLN A 107 6.04 2.66 3.32
C GLN A 107 4.72 2.27 2.63
N TYR A 108 4.78 1.36 1.67
CA TYR A 108 3.59 0.89 0.98
C TYR A 108 3.66 -0.58 0.58
N ASN A 109 2.48 -1.15 0.35
CA ASN A 109 2.29 -2.45 -0.27
C ASN A 109 1.09 -2.37 -1.21
N TYR A 110 1.20 -3.00 -2.39
CA TYR A 110 0.14 -3.01 -3.39
C TYR A 110 -0.05 -4.41 -3.95
N ASP A 111 -1.28 -4.92 -3.94
CA ASP A 111 -1.63 -6.25 -4.43
C ASP A 111 -2.41 -6.24 -5.77
N GLY A 112 -2.47 -5.08 -6.43
CA GLY A 112 -3.26 -4.87 -7.64
C GLY A 112 -4.69 -4.36 -7.40
N LYS A 113 -5.19 -4.40 -6.15
CA LYS A 113 -6.52 -3.87 -5.80
C LYS A 113 -6.51 -3.06 -4.51
N LYS A 114 -5.75 -3.48 -3.52
CA LYS A 114 -5.58 -2.82 -2.24
C LYS A 114 -4.20 -2.16 -2.19
N LEU A 115 -4.20 -0.88 -1.88
CA LEU A 115 -3.03 -0.08 -1.56
C LEU A 115 -3.00 0.14 -0.04
N THR A 116 -2.00 -0.41 0.61
CA THR A 116 -1.74 -0.17 2.04
C THR A 116 -0.56 0.78 2.15
N ILE A 117 -0.73 1.88 2.87
CA ILE A 117 0.30 2.92 3.05
C ILE A 117 0.45 3.15 4.53
N TRP A 118 1.67 3.23 5.05
CA TRP A 118 1.86 3.47 6.48
C TRP A 118 3.15 4.21 6.78
N LYS A 119 3.20 4.81 7.97
CA LYS A 119 4.37 5.53 8.49
C LYS A 119 4.43 5.43 10.00
N ASN A 120 5.57 4.97 10.50
CA ASN A 120 5.88 4.98 11.92
C ASN A 120 5.99 6.43 12.43
N LYS A 121 5.41 6.69 13.60
CA LYS A 121 5.57 7.93 14.36
C LYS A 121 6.48 7.68 15.57
N ASN A 122 6.86 8.76 16.26
CA ASN A 122 7.54 8.64 17.56
C ASN A 122 6.73 7.81 18.56
N VAL A 123 5.40 7.91 18.49
CA VAL A 123 4.45 7.09 19.25
C VAL A 123 3.39 6.59 18.27
N GLY A 124 3.35 5.28 18.04
CA GLY A 124 2.39 4.62 17.17
C GLY A 124 2.71 4.69 15.67
N GLU A 125 1.67 4.47 14.87
CA GLU A 125 1.73 4.43 13.40
C GLU A 125 0.52 5.16 12.81
N VAL A 126 0.67 5.69 11.59
CA VAL A 126 -0.48 6.00 10.73
C VAL A 126 -0.57 4.98 9.62
N LYS A 127 -1.79 4.53 9.34
CA LYS A 127 -2.05 3.52 8.34
C LYS A 127 -3.24 3.93 7.48
N TYR A 128 -3.10 3.67 6.19
CA TYR A 128 -4.14 3.84 5.18
C TYR A 128 -4.38 2.49 4.53
N GLU A 129 -5.64 2.08 4.47
CA GLU A 129 -6.07 0.88 3.76
C GLU A 129 -7.05 1.31 2.67
N LEU A 130 -6.56 1.36 1.43
CA LEU A 130 -7.29 1.92 0.30
C LEU A 130 -7.55 0.84 -0.74
N VAL A 131 -8.75 0.84 -1.32
CA VAL A 131 -9.17 -0.11 -2.36
C VAL A 131 -9.44 0.66 -3.65
N LEU A 132 -8.89 0.15 -4.76
CA LEU A 132 -9.09 0.68 -6.10
C LEU A 132 -10.58 0.70 -6.43
N LYS A 133 -11.10 1.85 -6.86
CA LYS A 133 -12.43 1.99 -7.42
C LYS A 133 -12.37 1.63 -8.91
N ASN A 134 -13.34 0.83 -9.34
CA ASN A 134 -13.53 0.45 -10.74
C ASN A 134 -14.25 1.55 -11.52
#